data_AF-A0A662I8Z2-F1
#
_entry.id   AF-A0A662I8Z2-F1
#
_cell.length_a   1.000
_cell.length_b   1.000
_cell.length_c   1.000
_cell.angle_alpha   90.00
_cell.angle_beta   90.00
_cell.angle_gamma   90.00
#
_symmetry.space_group_name_H-M   'P 1'
#
loop_
_entity.id
_entity.type
_entity.pdbx_description
1 polymer ?
#
loop_
_entity_poly.entity_id
_entity_poly.type
_entity_poly.pdbx_seq_one_letter_code
_entity_poly.pdbx_strand_id
1 'polypeptide(L)' 'MAGVKLAIYVTAHTVRKIARGELDLSSVKRLLHKLGVEKVYLENYRFGLLVERGELEAAISVFKGYEVAGGSCIG' A
#
# COMPACT_ATOMS: atom_id res chain seq x y z
N MET A 1 22.85 11.47 -9.30
CA MET A 1 21.89 11.98 -10.29
C MET A 1 20.49 11.68 -9.80
N ALA A 2 19.59 12.66 -9.76
CA ALA A 2 18.19 12.41 -9.39
C ALA A 2 17.49 11.72 -10.56
N GLY A 3 17.28 10.40 -10.45
CA GLY A 3 16.51 9.62 -11.41
C GLY A 3 15.00 9.71 -11.15
N VAL A 4 14.19 9.34 -12.14
CA VAL A 4 12.74 9.21 -11.99
C VAL A 4 12.44 7.96 -11.16
N LYS A 5 11.61 8.10 -10.12
CA LYS A 5 11.13 6.97 -9.31
C LYS A 5 9.67 6.70 -9.62
N LEU A 6 9.32 5.43 -9.80
CA LEU A 6 7.94 5.01 -9.94
C LEU A 6 7.32 4.74 -8.58
N ALA A 7 6.15 5.33 -8.35
CA ALA A 7 5.36 5.11 -7.14
C ALA A 7 3.96 4.60 -7.50
N ILE A 8 3.39 3.79 -6.62
CA ILE A 8 1.99 3.39 -6.70
C ILE A 8 1.18 4.01 -5.58
N TYR A 9 -0.12 4.13 -5.83
CA TYR A 9 -1.10 4.58 -4.86
C TYR A 9 -2.12 3.48 -4.59
N VAL A 10 -2.32 3.16 -3.31
CA VAL A 10 -3.19 2.08 -2.83
C VAL A 10 -4.36 2.70 -2.08
N THR A 11 -5.56 2.52 -2.62
CA THR A 11 -6.77 3.11 -2.04
C THR A 11 -7.14 2.46 -0.70
N ALA A 12 -7.91 3.17 0.13
CA ALA A 12 -8.40 2.66 1.42
C ALA A 12 -9.15 1.32 1.27
N HIS A 13 -9.95 1.19 0.21
CA HIS A 13 -10.65 -0.07 -0.09
C HIS A 13 -9.66 -1.20 -0.40
N THR A 14 -8.61 -0.91 -1.16
CA THR A 14 -7.56 -1.89 -1.47
C THR A 14 -6.77 -2.26 -0.22
N VAL A 15 -6.45 -1.30 0.65
CA VAL A 15 -5.80 -1.56 1.95
C VAL A 15 -6.63 -2.55 2.78
N ARG A 16 -7.95 -2.35 2.88
CA ARG A 16 -8.86 -3.28 3.54
C ARG A 16 -8.85 -4.67 2.90
N LYS A 17 -8.87 -4.76 1.56
CA LYS A 17 -8.78 -6.04 0.85
C LYS A 17 -7.46 -6.76 1.12
N ILE A 18 -6.35 -6.03 1.24
CA ILE A 18 -5.05 -6.59 1.64
C ILE A 18 -5.14 -7.17 3.04
N ALA A 19 -5.67 -6.40 4.01
CA ALA A 19 -5.80 -6.84 5.40
C ALA A 19 -6.66 -8.09 5.56
N ARG A 20 -7.69 -8.25 4.72
CA ARG A 20 -8.60 -9.41 4.71
C ARG A 20 -8.08 -10.60 3.91
N GLY A 21 -6.91 -10.50 3.27
CA GLY A 21 -6.36 -11.57 2.43
C GLY A 21 -7.14 -11.81 1.14
N GLU A 22 -7.87 -10.80 0.64
CA GLU A 22 -8.73 -10.90 -0.55
C GLU A 22 -7.96 -10.66 -1.87
N LEU A 23 -6.64 -10.48 -1.82
CA LEU A 23 -5.79 -10.22 -2.99
C LEU A 23 -4.68 -11.25 -3.11
N ASP A 24 -4.34 -11.63 -4.34
CA ASP A 24 -3.11 -12.37 -4.64
C ASP A 24 -1.89 -11.43 -4.56
N LEU A 25 -1.36 -11.29 -3.35
CA LEU A 25 -0.23 -10.41 -3.05
C LEU A 25 1.06 -10.84 -3.75
N SER A 26 1.21 -12.13 -4.06
CA SER A 26 2.39 -12.65 -4.76
C SER A 26 2.44 -12.14 -6.20
N SER A 27 1.29 -12.14 -6.88
CA SER A 27 1.18 -11.59 -8.24
C SER A 27 1.33 -10.08 -8.26
N VAL A 28 0.77 -9.37 -7.29
CA VAL A 28 0.95 -7.92 -7.15
C VAL A 28 2.43 -7.58 -6.97
N LYS A 29 3.12 -8.19 -6.00
CA LYS A 29 4.55 -7.93 -5.75
C LYS A 29 5.42 -8.20 -6.97
N ARG A 30 5.14 -9.28 -7.71
CA ARG A 30 5.86 -9.61 -8.95
C ARG A 30 5.67 -8.52 -10.02
N LEU A 31 4.47 -7.97 -10.15
CA LEU A 31 4.20 -6.86 -11.07
C LEU A 31 4.95 -5.59 -10.64
N LEU A 32 4.87 -5.22 -9.37
CA LEU A 32 5.53 -4.02 -8.83
C LEU A 32 7.05 -4.06 -9.04
N HIS A 33 7.67 -5.23 -8.79
CA HIS A 33 9.08 -5.44 -9.06
C HIS A 33 9.42 -5.27 -10.54
N LYS A 34 8.63 -5.86 -11.45
CA LYS A 34 8.85 -5.73 -12.90
C LYS A 34 8.74 -4.29 -13.40
N LEU A 35 7.88 -3.49 -12.76
CA LEU A 35 7.69 -2.08 -13.09
C LEU A 35 8.76 -1.16 -12.47
N GLY A 36 9.63 -1.69 -11.60
CA GLY A 36 10.63 -0.88 -10.90
C GLY A 36 10.00 0.11 -9.91
N VAL A 37 8.89 -0.27 -9.27
CA VAL A 37 8.26 0.54 -8.23
C VAL A 37 9.16 0.59 -7.01
N GLU A 38 9.46 1.80 -6.53
CA GLU A 38 10.26 2.00 -5.32
C GLU A 38 9.43 2.50 -4.14
N LYS A 39 8.28 3.15 -4.42
CA LYS A 39 7.45 3.80 -3.41
C LYS A 39 5.99 3.38 -3.48
N VAL A 40 5.38 3.21 -2.32
CA VAL A 40 3.97 2.81 -2.15
C VAL A 40 3.29 3.82 -1.24
N TYR A 41 2.21 4.43 -1.72
CA TYR A 41 1.35 5.29 -0.91
C TYR A 41 0.11 4.53 -0.43
N LEU A 42 -0.12 4.48 0.88
CA LEU A 42 -1.30 3.87 1.48
C LEU A 42 -2.28 4.94 1.94
N GLU A 43 -3.49 4.90 1.39
CA GLU A 43 -4.61 5.73 1.81
C GLU A 43 -5.27 5.13 3.06
N ASN A 44 -5.58 5.96 4.05
CA ASN A 44 -6.23 5.55 5.30
C ASN A 44 -7.70 5.98 5.40
N TYR A 45 -8.19 6.83 4.49
CA TYR A 45 -9.59 7.25 4.45
C TYR A 45 -10.04 7.49 3.02
N ARG A 46 -11.21 6.96 2.64
CA ARG A 46 -11.87 7.29 1.36
C ARG A 46 -13.37 7.03 1.40
N PHE A 47 -14.18 8.00 0.94
CA PHE A 47 -15.63 7.83 0.79
C PHE A 47 -16.33 7.20 2.02
N GLY A 48 -15.99 7.65 3.23
CA GLY A 48 -16.55 7.11 4.48
C GLY A 48 -15.91 5.82 4.99
N LEU A 49 -15.00 5.21 4.22
CA LEU A 49 -14.18 4.09 4.65
C LEU A 49 -12.94 4.60 5.40
N LEU A 50 -12.91 4.46 6.72
CA LEU A 50 -11.71 4.61 7.53
C LEU A 50 -11.01 3.24 7.65
N VAL A 51 -9.73 3.19 7.27
CA VAL A 51 -8.88 2.02 7.46
C VAL A 51 -8.44 1.98 8.91
N GLU A 52 -8.70 0.86 9.58
CA GLU A 52 -8.28 0.70 10.97
C GLU A 52 -6.78 0.47 11.08
N ARG A 53 -6.21 0.78 12.25
CA ARG A 53 -4.77 0.63 12.50
C ARG A 53 -4.26 -0.77 12.15
N GLY A 54 -4.97 -1.83 12.54
CA GLY A 54 -4.57 -3.21 12.24
C GLY A 54 -4.59 -3.53 10.75
N GLU A 55 -5.57 -2.99 10.01
CA GLU A 55 -5.65 -3.15 8.55
C GLU A 55 -4.47 -2.48 7.85
N LEU A 56 -4.10 -1.28 8.33
CA LEU A 56 -2.99 -0.53 7.81
C LEU A 56 -1.64 -1.20 8.13
N GLU A 57 -1.44 -1.66 9.36
CA GLU A 57 -0.23 -2.40 9.77
C GLU A 57 -0.04 -3.67 8.94
N ALA A 58 -1.12 -4.40 8.64
CA ALA A 58 -1.10 -5.54 7.74
C ALA A 58 -0.65 -5.13 6.32
N ALA A 59 -1.19 -4.05 5.78
CA ALA A 59 -0.78 -3.56 4.46
C ALA A 59 0.68 -3.06 4.42
N ILE A 60 1.16 -2.36 5.46
CA ILE A 60 2.56 -1.95 5.57
C ILE A 60 3.47 -3.19 5.56
N SER A 61 3.12 -4.22 6.31
CA SER A 61 3.87 -5.49 6.36
C SER A 61 3.97 -6.15 4.99
N VAL A 62 2.89 -6.11 4.20
CA VAL A 62 2.88 -6.63 2.83
C VAL A 62 3.89 -5.91 1.95
N PHE A 63 4.01 -4.59 2.05
CA PHE A 63 4.94 -3.79 1.26
C PHE A 63 6.32 -3.58 1.91
N LYS A 64 6.71 -4.44 2.85
CA LYS A 64 8.08 -4.45 3.40
C LYS A 64 9.11 -4.59 2.26
N GLY A 65 10.05 -3.64 2.19
CA GLY A 65 11.06 -3.56 1.13
C GLY A 65 10.82 -2.43 0.11
N TYR A 66 9.63 -1.80 0.13
CA TYR A 66 9.36 -0.56 -0.59
C TYR A 66 9.46 0.64 0.37
N GLU A 67 9.67 1.85 -0.16
CA GLU A 67 9.43 3.08 0.60
C GLU A 67 7.91 3.24 0.78
N VAL A 68 7.39 3.01 1.98
CA VAL A 68 5.96 3.16 2.25
C VAL A 68 5.68 4.54 2.84
N ALA A 69 4.74 5.26 2.25
CA ALA A 69 4.28 6.57 2.70
C ALA A 69 2.76 6.60 2.84
N GLY A 70 2.24 7.52 3.64
CA GLY A 70 0.84 7.49 4.07
C GLY A 70 0.64 6.53 5.24
N GLY A 71 -0.60 6.38 5.68
CA GLY A 71 -0.90 5.57 6.88
C GLY A 71 -0.70 6.29 8.22
N SER A 72 -0.44 7.60 8.25
CA SER A 72 -0.63 8.35 9.49
C SER A 72 -2.13 8.46 9.76
N CYS A 73 -2.66 7.57 10.59
CA CYS A 73 -3.95 7.78 11.25
C CYS A 73 -3.87 9.11 12.00
N ILE A 74 -4.42 10.18 11.43
CA ILE A 74 -4.75 11.37 12.19
C ILE A 74 -6.12 11.07 12.79
N GLY A 75 -6.12 10.49 13.99
CA GLY A 75 -7.30 10.04 14.72
C GLY A 75 -6.90 9.52 16.09
#